data_AF-A0A1Q7MU78-F1
#
_entry.id   AF-A0A1Q7MU78-F1
#
_cell.length_a   1.000
_cell.length_b   1.000
_cell.length_c   1.000
_cell.angle_alpha   90.00
_cell.angle_beta   90.00
_cell.angle_gamma   90.00
#
_symmetry.space_group_name_H-M   'P 1'
#
loop_
_entity.id
_entity.type
_entity.pdbx_description
1 polymer ?
#
loop_
_entity_poly.entity_id
_entity_poly.type
_entity_poly.pdbx_seq_one_letter_code
_entity_poly.pdbx_strand_id
1 'polypeptide(L)'
;MRTRYTKEVVPALIKHFNYKNVMAVPKLEKIVINMGLGEAIANAKILDVATDELGRIAGQRPVVTRAKKSIANFKLRQNMPIGAAVTLRGERMFEFLDRLTSVVLPRVRDFRGVSTKSFDGRGNYTLGLRDQLIFPEIDYAKVDKVRGMNVTIVTTARSDDEARELLKQLGMPFRP
;
A
#
# COMPACT_ATOMS: atom_id res chain seq x y z
N MET A 1 0.54 6.38 15.08
CA MET A 1 0.83 7.39 14.03
C MET A 1 -0.04 8.67 13.95
N ARG A 2 -1.37 8.66 14.11
CA ARG A 2 -2.22 9.85 13.87
C ARG A 2 -1.82 11.09 14.68
N THR A 3 -1.50 10.91 15.96
CA THR A 3 -1.05 11.99 16.86
C THR A 3 0.27 12.60 16.41
N ARG A 4 1.20 11.75 15.92
CA ARG A 4 2.49 12.17 15.39
C ARG A 4 2.33 13.04 14.16
N TYR A 5 1.42 12.67 13.25
CA TYR A 5 1.08 13.50 12.09
C TYR A 5 0.64 14.90 12.50
N THR A 6 -0.32 15.01 13.42
CA THR A 6 -0.87 16.30 13.84
C THR A 6 0.10 17.16 14.65
N LYS A 7 0.92 16.56 15.52
CA LYS A 7 1.76 17.29 16.48
C LYS A 7 3.16 17.60 15.94
N GLU A 8 3.72 16.74 15.10
CA GLU A 8 5.13 16.83 14.67
C GLU A 8 5.23 17.10 13.17
N VAL A 9 4.54 16.30 12.35
CA VAL A 9 4.67 16.33 10.88
C VAL A 9 4.05 17.61 10.29
N VAL A 10 2.85 18.00 10.74
CA VAL A 10 2.19 19.21 10.24
C VAL A 10 3.03 20.47 10.49
N PRO A 11 3.52 20.76 11.72
CA PRO A 11 4.40 21.90 11.94
C PRO A 11 5.70 21.85 11.15
N ALA A 12 6.30 20.67 10.98
CA ALA A 12 7.53 20.51 10.22
C ALA A 12 7.32 20.79 8.72
N LEU A 13 6.23 20.31 8.13
CA LEU A 13 5.87 20.61 6.74
C LEU A 13 5.55 22.09 6.52
N ILE A 14 4.84 22.72 7.45
CA ILE A 14 4.57 24.17 7.40
C ILE A 14 5.88 24.95 7.39
N LYS A 15 6.85 24.60 8.24
CA LYS A 15 8.16 25.25 8.27
C LYS A 15 8.96 25.01 7.00
N HIS A 16 8.94 23.78 6.47
CA HIS A 16 9.75 23.39 5.31
C HIS A 16 9.25 24.03 4.01
N PHE A 17 7.93 24.07 3.79
CA PHE A 17 7.33 24.57 2.55
C PHE A 17 6.66 25.95 2.69
N ASN A 18 6.72 26.54 3.89
CA ASN A 18 6.18 27.86 4.21
C ASN A 18 4.69 28.03 3.83
N TYR A 19 3.87 27.02 4.14
CA TYR A 19 2.44 27.06 3.83
C TYR A 19 1.73 28.19 4.57
N LYS A 20 1.00 29.03 3.80
CA LYS A 20 0.19 30.12 4.36
C LYS A 20 -1.12 29.66 5.01
N ASN A 21 -1.60 28.47 4.63
CA ASN A 21 -2.86 27.90 5.11
C ASN A 21 -2.62 26.49 5.67
N VAL A 22 -3.08 26.24 6.89
CA VAL A 22 -2.98 24.95 7.57
C VAL A 22 -3.69 23.85 6.76
N MET A 23 -4.78 24.19 6.07
CA MET A 23 -5.54 23.24 5.25
C MET A 23 -4.84 22.87 3.94
N ALA A 24 -3.80 23.61 3.53
CA ALA A 24 -2.99 23.30 2.36
C ALA A 24 -1.90 22.26 2.64
N VAL A 25 -1.65 21.93 3.92
CA VAL A 25 -0.64 20.96 4.30
C VAL A 25 -1.02 19.56 3.77
N PRO A 26 -0.10 18.85 3.10
CA PRO A 26 -0.33 17.50 2.62
C PRO A 26 -0.77 16.54 3.72
N LYS A 27 -1.80 15.74 3.41
CA LYS A 27 -2.31 14.67 4.27
C LYS A 27 -2.43 13.37 3.50
N LEU A 28 -2.42 12.26 4.24
CA LEU A 28 -2.79 10.96 3.71
C LEU A 28 -4.30 10.89 3.52
N GLU A 29 -4.76 10.53 2.32
CA GLU A 29 -6.18 10.40 2.01
C GLU A 29 -6.66 8.95 2.15
N LYS A 30 -5.92 8.02 1.54
CA LYS A 30 -6.20 6.59 1.57
C LYS A 30 -4.95 5.79 1.22
N ILE A 31 -4.92 4.55 1.68
CA ILE A 31 -3.96 3.56 1.21
C ILE A 31 -4.76 2.44 0.53
N VAL A 32 -4.40 2.11 -0.70
CA VAL A 32 -4.99 1.03 -1.47
C VAL A 32 -3.99 -0.11 -1.56
N ILE A 33 -4.37 -1.28 -1.09
CA ILE A 33 -3.57 -2.50 -1.22
C ILE A 33 -4.27 -3.36 -2.27
N ASN A 34 -3.52 -3.78 -3.28
CA ASN A 34 -4.03 -4.54 -4.40
C ASN A 34 -3.13 -5.74 -4.69
N MET A 35 -3.75 -6.91 -4.86
CA MET A 35 -3.08 -8.15 -5.24
C MET A 35 -3.65 -8.64 -6.57
N GLY A 36 -2.78 -8.74 -7.58
CA GLY A 36 -3.11 -9.32 -8.87
C GLY A 36 -2.78 -10.81 -8.87
N LEU A 37 -3.78 -11.66 -9.14
CA LEU A 37 -3.66 -13.11 -9.09
C LEU A 37 -4.05 -13.69 -10.45
N GLY A 38 -3.13 -13.66 -11.42
CA GLY A 38 -3.37 -14.23 -12.75
C GLY A 38 -3.72 -15.72 -12.72
N GLU A 39 -3.24 -16.45 -11.71
CA GLU A 39 -3.49 -17.88 -11.51
C GLU A 39 -4.90 -18.17 -10.96
N ALA A 40 -5.59 -17.16 -10.41
CA ALA A 40 -6.96 -17.29 -9.92
C ALA A 40 -7.97 -17.62 -11.03
N ILE A 41 -7.61 -17.39 -12.31
CA ILE A 41 -8.44 -17.74 -13.46
C ILE A 41 -8.65 -19.26 -13.55
N ALA A 42 -7.64 -20.05 -13.20
CA ALA A 42 -7.69 -21.51 -13.25
C ALA A 42 -8.21 -22.13 -11.94
N ASN A 43 -7.99 -21.47 -10.80
CA ASN A 43 -8.38 -22.00 -9.50
C ASN A 43 -8.92 -20.90 -8.58
N ALA A 44 -10.24 -20.93 -8.37
CA ALA A 44 -10.93 -19.98 -7.50
C ALA A 44 -10.50 -20.07 -6.03
N LYS A 45 -10.03 -21.24 -5.55
CA LYS A 45 -9.59 -21.39 -4.15
C LYS A 45 -8.38 -20.52 -3.82
N ILE A 46 -7.49 -20.28 -4.80
CA ILE A 46 -6.31 -19.42 -4.63
C ILE A 46 -6.75 -17.99 -4.26
N LEU A 47 -7.82 -17.52 -4.89
CA LEU A 47 -8.38 -16.20 -4.63
C LEU A 47 -8.98 -16.10 -3.23
N ASP A 48 -9.69 -17.13 -2.77
CA ASP A 48 -10.28 -17.16 -1.44
C ASP A 48 -9.19 -17.06 -0.36
N VAL A 49 -8.13 -17.87 -0.50
CA VAL A 49 -6.96 -17.81 0.41
C VAL A 49 -6.31 -16.43 0.38
N ALA A 50 -6.07 -15.87 -0.81
CA ALA A 50 -5.45 -14.55 -0.94
C ALA A 50 -6.32 -13.42 -0.35
N THR A 51 -7.64 -13.55 -0.46
CA THR A 51 -8.60 -12.60 0.12
C THR A 51 -8.57 -12.67 1.65
N ASP A 52 -8.46 -13.87 2.21
CA ASP A 52 -8.31 -14.06 3.66
C ASP A 52 -6.97 -13.53 4.17
N GLU A 53 -5.86 -13.79 3.47
CA GLU A 53 -4.52 -13.27 3.80
C GLU A 53 -4.51 -11.74 3.79
N LEU A 54 -5.01 -11.11 2.73
CA LEU A 54 -5.16 -9.66 2.66
C LEU A 54 -6.09 -9.12 3.74
N GLY A 55 -7.14 -9.86 4.08
CA GLY A 55 -8.05 -9.54 5.17
C GLY A 55 -7.35 -9.48 6.51
N ARG A 56 -6.43 -10.42 6.78
CA ARG A 56 -5.60 -10.44 8.00
C ARG A 56 -4.63 -9.27 8.03
N ILE A 57 -3.93 -9.02 6.92
CA ILE A 57 -2.96 -7.91 6.81
C ILE A 57 -3.65 -6.56 7.03
N ALA A 58 -4.75 -6.32 6.34
CA ALA A 58 -5.45 -5.04 6.35
C ALA A 58 -6.44 -4.87 7.51
N GLY A 59 -6.75 -5.96 8.23
CA GLY A 59 -7.85 -6.05 9.20
C GLY A 59 -9.24 -5.89 8.58
N GLN A 60 -9.34 -5.72 7.26
CA GLN A 60 -10.57 -5.38 6.55
C GLN A 60 -10.83 -6.39 5.45
N ARG A 61 -12.08 -6.86 5.34
CA ARG A 61 -12.47 -7.77 4.25
C ARG A 61 -12.20 -7.13 2.88
N PRO A 62 -11.34 -7.73 2.05
CA PRO A 62 -11.04 -7.20 0.72
C PRO A 62 -12.19 -7.40 -0.25
N VAL A 63 -12.19 -6.60 -1.32
CA VAL A 63 -13.11 -6.72 -2.43
C VAL A 63 -12.43 -7.48 -3.57
N VAL A 64 -13.10 -8.53 -4.06
CA VAL A 64 -12.64 -9.28 -5.24
C VAL A 64 -12.78 -8.41 -6.49
N THR A 65 -11.69 -8.22 -7.22
CA THR A 65 -11.66 -7.48 -8.47
C THR A 65 -11.95 -8.43 -9.65
N ARG A 66 -12.86 -7.99 -10.53
CA ARG A 66 -13.32 -8.76 -11.69
C ARG A 66 -12.86 -8.12 -13.00
N ALA A 67 -12.67 -8.95 -14.01
CA ALA A 67 -12.34 -8.56 -15.37
C ALA A 67 -13.41 -7.62 -15.95
N LYS A 68 -13.02 -6.44 -16.43
CA LYS A 68 -13.94 -5.54 -17.17
C LYS A 68 -14.14 -5.97 -18.63
N LYS A 69 -13.11 -6.57 -19.24
CA LYS A 69 -13.09 -6.97 -20.65
C LYS A 69 -12.52 -8.37 -20.79
N SER A 70 -12.96 -9.08 -21.84
CA SER A 70 -12.37 -10.36 -22.24
C SER A 70 -11.10 -10.11 -23.05
N ILE A 71 -10.02 -10.83 -22.74
CA ILE A 71 -8.73 -10.73 -23.45
C ILE A 71 -8.21 -12.14 -23.68
N ALA A 72 -8.17 -12.57 -24.94
CA ALA A 72 -7.81 -13.94 -25.33
C ALA A 72 -6.39 -14.33 -24.92
N ASN A 73 -5.41 -13.42 -25.07
CA ASN A 73 -4.01 -13.67 -24.73
C ASN A 73 -3.80 -14.03 -23.24
N PHE A 74 -4.64 -13.49 -22.35
CA PHE A 74 -4.61 -13.78 -20.91
C PHE A 74 -5.61 -14.87 -20.51
N LYS A 75 -6.26 -15.52 -21.49
CA LYS A 75 -7.35 -16.50 -21.27
C LYS A 75 -8.47 -15.96 -20.36
N LEU A 76 -8.68 -14.65 -20.41
CA LEU A 76 -9.54 -13.92 -19.50
C LEU A 76 -10.91 -13.65 -20.14
N ARG A 77 -11.99 -13.96 -19.43
CA ARG A 77 -13.36 -13.57 -19.81
C ARG A 77 -13.87 -12.45 -18.90
N GLN A 78 -14.78 -11.62 -19.42
CA GLN A 78 -15.47 -10.60 -18.65
C GLN A 78 -16.11 -11.19 -17.37
N ASN A 79 -16.10 -10.41 -16.28
CA ASN A 79 -16.59 -10.77 -14.95
C ASN A 79 -15.87 -11.92 -14.22
N MET A 80 -14.82 -12.51 -14.81
CA MET A 80 -13.97 -13.45 -14.08
C MET A 80 -13.21 -12.74 -12.95
N PRO A 81 -13.09 -13.36 -11.77
CA PRO A 81 -12.30 -12.79 -10.69
C PRO A 81 -10.80 -12.95 -10.98
N ILE A 82 -10.03 -11.88 -10.76
CA ILE A 82 -8.58 -11.82 -11.09
C ILE A 82 -7.73 -11.45 -9.88
N GLY A 83 -8.32 -10.81 -8.87
CA GLY A 83 -7.53 -10.32 -7.76
C GLY A 83 -8.40 -9.84 -6.61
N ALA A 84 -7.74 -9.24 -5.63
CA ALA A 84 -8.37 -8.70 -4.45
C ALA A 84 -7.75 -7.34 -4.12
N ALA A 85 -8.59 -6.39 -3.71
CA ALA A 85 -8.17 -5.06 -3.34
C ALA A 85 -8.86 -4.60 -2.06
N VAL A 86 -8.15 -3.83 -1.25
CA VAL A 86 -8.69 -3.23 -0.03
C VAL A 86 -8.25 -1.77 0.04
N THR A 87 -9.19 -0.89 0.40
CA THR A 87 -8.91 0.52 0.60
C THR A 87 -9.03 0.85 2.08
N LEU A 88 -7.93 1.28 2.67
CA LEU A 88 -7.82 1.72 4.04
C LEU A 88 -7.95 3.24 4.12
N ARG A 89 -8.73 3.72 5.08
CA ARG A 89 -8.94 5.14 5.38
C ARG A 89 -8.96 5.36 6.89
N GLY A 90 -8.80 6.60 7.32
CA GLY A 90 -8.87 6.96 8.73
C GLY A 90 -7.79 6.27 9.56
N GLU A 91 -8.17 5.71 10.71
CA GLU A 91 -7.19 5.16 11.66
C GLU A 91 -6.50 3.89 11.16
N ARG A 92 -7.25 2.99 10.48
CA ARG A 92 -6.71 1.74 9.93
C ARG A 92 -5.59 1.98 8.92
N MET A 93 -5.69 3.08 8.17
CA MET A 93 -4.66 3.52 7.23
C MET A 93 -3.37 3.91 7.95
N PHE A 94 -3.48 4.70 9.03
CA PHE A 94 -2.31 5.09 9.83
C PHE A 94 -1.69 3.90 10.54
N GLU A 95 -2.49 2.98 11.06
CA GLU A 95 -2.01 1.76 11.70
C GLU A 95 -1.27 0.85 10.70
N PHE A 96 -1.85 0.65 9.52
CA PHE A 96 -1.19 -0.12 8.46
C PHE A 96 0.13 0.52 8.03
N LEU A 97 0.18 1.85 7.88
CA LEU A 97 1.41 2.56 7.52
C LEU A 97 2.48 2.41 8.60
N ASP A 98 2.11 2.53 9.87
CA ASP A 98 3.02 2.37 11.02
C ASP A 98 3.61 0.96 11.07
N ARG A 99 2.76 -0.05 10.85
CA ARG A 99 3.17 -1.44 10.75
C ARG A 99 4.07 -1.67 9.55
N LEU A 100 3.74 -1.07 8.40
CA LEU A 100 4.50 -1.18 7.17
C LEU A 100 5.94 -0.66 7.37
N THR A 101 6.08 0.54 7.92
CA THR A 101 7.40 1.19 8.09
C THR A 101 8.22 0.60 9.22
N SER A 102 7.59 0.29 10.36
CA SER A 102 8.31 -0.12 11.57
C SER A 102 8.60 -1.63 11.62
N VAL A 103 7.75 -2.46 11.03
CA VAL A 103 7.84 -3.93 11.16
C VAL A 103 8.10 -4.61 9.82
N VAL A 104 7.36 -4.23 8.78
CA VAL A 104 7.33 -5.00 7.51
C VAL A 104 8.52 -4.69 6.62
N LEU A 105 8.82 -3.41 6.39
CA LEU A 105 9.95 -3.01 5.52
C LEU A 105 11.31 -3.51 6.03
N PRO A 106 11.63 -3.46 7.33
CA PRO A 106 12.88 -4.03 7.85
C PRO A 106 13.01 -5.56 7.66
N ARG A 107 11.89 -6.29 7.56
CA ARG A 107 11.87 -7.74 7.32
C ARG A 107 12.07 -8.12 5.85
N VAL A 108 12.04 -7.16 4.94
CA VAL A 108 12.31 -7.42 3.52
C VAL A 108 13.77 -7.84 3.36
N ARG A 109 14.02 -8.97 2.68
CA ARG A 109 15.39 -9.43 2.41
C ARG A 109 16.14 -8.39 1.58
N ASP A 110 17.39 -8.11 1.98
CA ASP A 110 18.27 -7.12 1.33
C ASP A 110 17.66 -5.69 1.27
N PHE A 111 16.93 -5.29 2.32
CA PHE A 111 16.30 -3.99 2.37
C PHE A 111 17.33 -2.84 2.41
N ARG A 112 17.39 -2.06 1.33
CA ARG A 112 18.24 -0.85 1.20
C ARG A 112 17.44 0.45 1.16
N GLY A 113 16.23 0.44 1.73
CA GLY A 113 15.28 1.53 1.57
C GLY A 113 14.42 1.40 0.30
N VAL A 114 13.27 2.08 0.33
CA VAL A 114 12.33 2.14 -0.78
C VAL A 114 12.76 3.17 -1.83
N SER A 115 12.42 2.92 -3.09
CA SER A 115 12.79 3.80 -4.21
C SER A 115 12.12 5.17 -4.08
N THR A 116 12.88 6.24 -4.31
CA THR A 116 12.37 7.61 -4.44
C THR A 116 11.77 7.89 -5.82
N LYS A 117 11.91 6.97 -6.78
CA LYS A 117 11.40 7.13 -8.16
C LYS A 117 9.97 6.61 -8.36
N SER A 118 9.36 6.05 -7.32
CA SER A 118 8.04 5.40 -7.41
C SER A 118 6.87 6.34 -7.14
N PHE A 119 7.10 7.66 -7.23
CA PHE A 119 6.04 8.65 -7.24
C PHE A 119 5.46 8.83 -8.65
N ASP A 120 4.20 9.24 -8.72
CA ASP A 120 3.45 9.36 -9.97
C ASP A 120 3.46 10.77 -10.60
N GLY A 121 4.26 11.71 -10.08
CA GLY A 121 4.29 13.10 -10.51
C GLY A 121 3.18 13.97 -9.91
N ARG A 122 2.25 13.38 -9.16
CA ARG A 122 1.09 14.05 -8.55
C ARG A 122 1.03 13.80 -7.04
N GLY A 123 2.17 13.47 -6.43
CA GLY A 123 2.27 13.29 -4.99
C GLY A 123 1.69 11.97 -4.46
N ASN A 124 1.45 10.96 -5.30
CA ASN A 124 1.10 9.62 -4.85
C ASN A 124 2.28 8.67 -4.98
N TYR A 125 2.39 7.73 -4.06
CA TYR A 125 3.49 6.79 -3.99
C TYR A 125 2.99 5.36 -4.14
N THR A 126 3.62 4.56 -5.00
CA THR A 126 3.30 3.14 -5.12
C THR A 126 4.50 2.25 -4.81
N LEU A 127 4.31 1.32 -3.88
CA LEU A 127 5.30 0.31 -3.50
C LEU A 127 4.84 -1.07 -3.95
N GLY A 128 5.72 -1.78 -4.65
CA GLY A 128 5.54 -3.20 -4.94
C GLY A 128 6.23 -4.06 -3.88
N LEU A 129 5.46 -4.91 -3.20
CA LEU A 129 5.95 -5.94 -2.29
C LEU A 129 5.92 -7.28 -3.03
N ARG A 130 7.06 -7.98 -3.05
CA ARG A 130 7.18 -9.25 -3.78
C ARG A 130 6.63 -10.44 -3.01
N ASP A 131 6.57 -10.33 -1.69
CA ASP A 131 6.24 -11.42 -0.79
C ASP A 131 5.28 -10.92 0.29
N GLN A 132 4.28 -11.72 0.61
CA GLN A 132 3.33 -11.50 1.71
C GLN A 132 3.87 -12.01 3.06
N LEU A 133 4.88 -12.87 3.07
CA LEU A 133 5.47 -13.47 4.27
C LEU A 133 6.21 -12.45 5.15
N ILE A 134 6.46 -11.25 4.64
CA ILE A 134 7.04 -10.15 5.42
C ILE A 134 6.08 -9.62 6.48
N PHE A 135 4.77 -9.91 6.35
CA PHE A 135 3.75 -9.53 7.32
C PHE A 135 3.68 -10.57 8.45
N PRO A 136 3.79 -10.16 9.73
CA PRO A 136 3.71 -11.08 10.86
C PRO A 136 2.37 -11.81 10.99
N GLU A 137 1.31 -11.29 10.39
CA GLU A 137 -0.04 -11.87 10.41
C GLU A 137 -0.18 -13.11 9.51
N ILE A 138 0.81 -13.36 8.64
CA ILE A 138 0.82 -14.49 7.71
C ILE A 138 1.58 -15.65 8.34
N ASP A 139 0.91 -16.80 8.40
CA ASP A 139 1.48 -18.05 8.89
C ASP A 139 2.19 -18.78 7.75
N TYR A 140 3.52 -18.90 7.86
CA TYR A 140 4.37 -19.58 6.89
C TYR A 140 3.90 -21.00 6.57
N ALA A 141 3.34 -21.73 7.53
CA ALA A 141 2.90 -23.12 7.33
C ALA A 141 1.62 -23.23 6.48
N LYS A 142 0.87 -22.14 6.35
CA LYS A 142 -0.41 -22.08 5.60
C LYS A 142 -0.27 -21.47 4.21
N VAL A 143 0.93 -20.99 3.86
CA VAL A 143 1.17 -20.36 2.56
C VAL A 143 1.61 -21.41 1.55
N ASP A 144 0.73 -21.71 0.60
CA ASP A 144 1.06 -22.63 -0.50
C ASP A 144 2.07 -22.00 -1.47
N LYS A 145 1.94 -20.69 -1.73
CA LYS A 145 2.74 -19.97 -2.72
C LYS A 145 2.89 -18.50 -2.35
N VAL A 146 4.08 -17.98 -2.59
CA VAL A 146 4.41 -16.55 -2.44
C VAL A 146 3.63 -15.72 -3.45
N ARG A 147 2.89 -14.70 -2.98
CA ARG A 147 2.23 -13.72 -3.83
C ARG A 147 2.71 -12.32 -3.45
N GLY A 148 2.85 -11.48 -4.49
CA GLY A 148 3.18 -10.08 -4.32
C GLY A 148 1.93 -9.22 -4.19
N MET A 149 2.07 -8.02 -3.66
CA MET A 149 1.02 -7.01 -3.58
C MET A 149 1.57 -5.63 -3.89
N ASN A 150 0.71 -4.75 -4.38
CA ASN A 150 1.02 -3.35 -4.58
C ASN A 150 0.31 -2.52 -3.53
N VAL A 151 1.05 -1.62 -2.89
CA VAL A 151 0.55 -0.67 -1.89
C VAL A 151 0.65 0.73 -2.50
N THR A 152 -0.49 1.32 -2.81
CA THR A 152 -0.57 2.70 -3.31
C THR A 152 -1.01 3.62 -2.19
N ILE A 153 -0.14 4.55 -1.84
CA ILE A 153 -0.36 5.59 -0.84
C ILE A 153 -0.80 6.86 -1.57
N VAL A 154 -2.03 7.28 -1.32
CA VAL A 154 -2.61 8.48 -1.93
C VAL A 154 -2.53 9.63 -0.93
N THR A 155 -1.97 10.74 -1.37
CA THR A 155 -1.85 11.95 -0.57
C THR A 155 -2.56 13.12 -1.25
N THR A 156 -2.75 14.21 -0.51
CA THR A 156 -3.27 15.46 -1.07
C THR A 156 -2.16 16.39 -1.58
N ALA A 157 -0.89 15.95 -1.56
CA ALA A 157 0.22 16.72 -2.10
C ALA A 157 0.02 16.97 -3.59
N ARG A 158 0.53 18.09 -4.09
CA ARG A 158 0.46 18.42 -5.53
C ARG A 158 1.74 18.06 -6.27
N SER A 159 2.84 17.91 -5.54
CA SER A 159 4.15 17.55 -6.08
C SER A 159 4.74 16.35 -5.34
N ASP A 160 5.67 15.68 -6.01
CA ASP A 160 6.37 14.53 -5.45
C ASP A 160 7.30 14.92 -4.29
N ASP A 161 7.81 16.16 -4.28
CA ASP A 161 8.65 16.64 -3.19
C ASP A 161 7.87 16.81 -1.89
N GLU A 162 6.67 17.36 -1.97
CA GLU A 162 5.76 17.48 -0.82
C GLU A 162 5.38 16.09 -0.27
N ALA A 163 5.03 15.16 -1.17
CA ALA A 163 4.67 13.80 -0.79
C ALA A 163 5.85 13.03 -0.19
N ARG A 164 7.04 13.19 -0.76
CA ARG A 164 8.27 12.55 -0.27
C ARG A 164 8.62 13.04 1.12
N GLU A 165 8.56 14.34 1.37
CA GLU A 165 8.85 14.89 2.69
C GLU A 165 7.80 14.46 3.73
N LEU A 166 6.51 14.45 3.35
CA LEU A 166 5.44 13.91 4.19
C LEU A 166 5.72 12.45 4.59
N LEU A 167 6.01 11.58 3.61
CA LEU A 167 6.26 10.16 3.87
C LEU A 167 7.55 9.95 4.68
N LYS A 168 8.59 10.73 4.42
CA LYS A 168 9.85 10.68 5.17
C LYS A 168 9.65 11.04 6.64
N GLN A 169 8.89 12.09 6.93
CA GLN A 169 8.55 12.48 8.30
C GLN A 169 7.64 11.47 9.01
N LEU A 170 6.81 10.76 8.24
CA LEU A 170 6.03 9.61 8.72
C LEU A 170 6.87 8.34 8.90
N GLY A 171 8.19 8.39 8.69
CA GLY A 171 9.11 7.28 8.94
C GLY A 171 9.27 6.32 7.77
N MET A 172 8.91 6.72 6.55
CA MET A 172 9.17 5.91 5.36
C MET A 172 10.68 5.86 5.07
N PRO A 173 11.29 4.66 5.07
CA PRO A 173 12.74 4.51 4.86
C PRO A 173 13.09 4.59 3.36
N PHE A 174 13.28 5.79 2.84
CA PHE A 174 13.75 5.99 1.47
C PHE A 174 15.23 5.59 1.31
N ARG A 175 15.57 5.03 0.15
CA ARG A 175 16.97 4.80 -0.22
C ARG A 175 17.68 6.17 -0.37
N PRO A 176 18.89 6.32 0.20
CA PRO A 176 19.72 7.51 -0.01
C PRO A 176 20.14 7.69 -1.47
#